data_AF-A0A920VY87-F1
#
_entry.id   AF-A0A920VY87-F1
#
_cell.length_a   1.000
_cell.length_b   1.000
_cell.length_c   1.000
_cell.angle_alpha   90.00
_cell.angle_beta   90.00
_cell.angle_gamma   90.00
#
_symmetry.space_group_name_H-M   'P 1'
#
loop_
_entity.id
_entity.type
_entity.pdbx_description
1 polymer ?
#
loop_
_entity_poly.entity_id
_entity_poly.type
_entity_poly.pdbx_seq_one_letter_code
_entity_poly.pdbx_strand_id
1 'polypeptide(L)' 'MQVVDAGVNGDLPEHPDLIAAKIGRGTKNFSKTPAMSVEECEQALNKGAELSRTIPDPNCNVIGFGEYGNW' A
#
# COMPACT_ATOMS: atom_id res chain seq x y z
N MET A 1 -8.15 12.94 -2.98
CA MET A 1 -6.87 12.30 -2.61
C MET A 1 -7.21 11.11 -1.73
N GLN A 2 -6.49 10.00 -1.86
CA GLN A 2 -6.74 8.80 -1.05
C GLN A 2 -5.41 8.32 -0.47
N VAL A 3 -5.45 7.80 0.75
CA VAL A 3 -4.29 7.26 1.46
C VAL A 3 -4.46 5.76 1.54
N VAL A 4 -3.45 5.00 1.15
CA VAL A 4 -3.47 3.54 1.20
C VAL A 4 -2.51 3.08 2.27
N ASP A 5 -3.03 2.38 3.29
CA ASP A 5 -2.17 1.64 4.21
C ASP A 5 -1.76 0.32 3.55
N ALA A 6 -0.61 0.34 2.88
CA ALA A 6 -0.04 -0.85 2.25
C ALA A 6 0.77 -1.72 3.23
N GLY A 7 1.13 -1.20 4.41
CA GLY A 7 2.09 -1.90 5.28
C GLY A 7 2.53 -1.20 6.55
N VAL A 8 1.78 -0.23 7.10
CA VAL A 8 2.17 0.45 8.35
C VAL A 8 2.32 -0.57 9.47
N ASN A 9 3.40 -0.47 10.26
CA ASN A 9 3.59 -1.32 11.44
C ASN A 9 2.76 -0.80 12.63
N GLY A 10 1.44 -0.85 12.48
CA GLY A 10 0.49 -0.26 13.41
C GLY A 10 -0.94 -0.47 12.95
N ASP A 11 -1.86 -0.39 13.91
CA ASP A 11 -3.29 -0.35 13.65
C ASP A 11 -3.69 1.11 13.47
N LEU A 12 -4.24 1.43 12.29
CA LEU A 12 -4.71 2.77 11.99
C LEU A 12 -6.22 2.84 12.28
N PRO A 13 -6.69 3.93 12.91
CA PRO A 13 -8.12 4.14 13.08
C PRO A 13 -8.80 4.30 11.71
N GLU A 14 -10.07 3.91 11.63
CA GLU A 14 -10.85 4.11 10.41
C GLU A 14 -10.93 5.59 10.04
N HIS A 15 -10.80 5.89 8.75
CA HIS A 15 -10.93 7.23 8.22
C HIS A 15 -11.51 7.16 6.80
N PRO A 16 -12.40 8.10 6.39
CA PRO A 16 -13.02 8.07 5.06
C PRO A 16 -12.04 8.04 3.89
N ASP A 17 -10.88 8.67 4.04
CA ASP A 17 -9.83 8.71 3.02
C ASP A 17 -8.72 7.64 3.18
N LEU A 18 -8.86 6.75 4.17
CA LEU A 18 -7.90 5.68 4.42
C LEU A 18 -8.42 4.35 3.88
N ILE A 19 -7.67 3.79 2.94
CA ILE A 19 -7.91 2.47 2.38
C ILE A 19 -7.04 1.46 3.12
N ALA A 20 -7.69 0.53 3.81
CA ALA A 20 -7.04 -0.59 4.46
C ALA A 20 -6.65 -1.64 3.41
N ALA A 21 -5.38 -1.68 3.02
CA ALA A 21 -4.83 -2.61 2.02
C ALA A 21 -3.51 -3.24 2.50
N LYS A 22 -3.39 -3.45 3.81
CA LYS A 22 -2.14 -3.83 4.47
C LYS A 22 -1.71 -5.22 4.00
N ILE A 23 -0.50 -5.33 3.45
CA ILE A 23 0.11 -6.61 3.07
C ILE A 23 0.69 -7.31 4.29
N GLY A 24 1.36 -6.55 5.15
CA GLY A 24 1.95 -7.00 6.42
C GLY A 24 2.22 -5.83 7.36
N ARG A 25 2.64 -6.12 8.60
CA ARG A 25 3.03 -5.07 9.57
C ARG A 25 4.49 -4.66 9.36
N GLY A 26 4.71 -3.78 8.41
CA GLY A 26 6.04 -3.44 7.92
C GLY A 26 6.71 -4.62 7.21
N THR A 27 7.88 -4.35 6.62
CA THR A 27 8.74 -5.39 6.07
C THR A 27 9.76 -5.87 7.10
N LYS A 28 10.28 -7.08 6.91
CA LYS A 28 11.40 -7.60 7.70
C LYS A 28 12.66 -6.77 7.44
N ASN A 29 13.59 -6.77 8.40
CA ASN A 29 14.89 -6.13 8.24
C ASN A 29 15.68 -6.84 7.13
N PHE A 30 15.79 -6.17 5.97
CA PHE A 30 16.40 -6.73 4.76
C PHE A 30 17.88 -7.09 4.91
N SER A 31 18.59 -6.52 5.89
CA SER A 31 20.00 -6.84 6.16
C SER A 31 20.20 -8.24 6.75
N LYS A 32 19.12 -8.85 7.27
CA LYS A 32 19.15 -10.17 7.93
C LYS A 32 18.38 -11.24 7.16
N THR A 33 17.33 -10.86 6.45
CA THR A 33 16.39 -11.78 5.79
C THR A 33 15.66 -11.02 4.69
N PRO A 34 15.11 -11.66 3.64
CA PRO A 34 14.29 -10.97 2.66
C PRO A 34 13.20 -10.11 3.32
N ALA A 35 13.03 -8.88 2.84
CA ALA A 35 12.11 -7.89 3.39
C ALA A 35 10.66 -8.42 3.43
N MET A 36 10.29 -9.22 2.44
CA MET A 36 8.99 -9.87 2.29
C MET A 36 9.17 -11.17 1.50
N SER A 37 8.15 -12.03 1.51
CA SER A 37 8.09 -13.20 0.63
C SER A 37 7.76 -12.79 -0.82
N VAL A 38 7.92 -13.72 -1.76
CA VAL A 38 7.54 -13.49 -3.16
C VAL A 38 6.03 -13.28 -3.27
N GLU A 39 5.26 -14.04 -2.50
CA GLU A 39 3.80 -13.96 -2.46
C GLU A 39 3.33 -12.61 -1.89
N GLU A 40 3.98 -12.11 -0.83
CA GLU A 40 3.71 -10.76 -0.29
C GLU A 40 4.01 -9.67 -1.32
N CYS A 41 5.11 -9.82 -2.08
CA CYS A 41 5.46 -8.89 -3.16
C CYS A 41 4.41 -8.90 -4.29
N GLU A 42 4.02 -10.08 -4.75
CA GLU A 42 2.97 -10.24 -5.76
C GLU A 42 1.63 -9.69 -5.28
N GLN A 43 1.28 -9.92 -4.01
CA GLN A 43 0.08 -9.36 -3.40
C GLN A 43 0.11 -7.83 -3.39
N ALA A 44 1.25 -7.22 -3.03
CA ALA A 44 1.43 -5.78 -3.03
C ALA A 44 1.25 -5.18 -4.43
N LEU A 45 1.88 -5.79 -5.44
CA LEU A 45 1.78 -5.35 -6.84
C LEU A 45 0.36 -5.49 -7.37
N ASN A 46 -0.28 -6.63 -7.15
CA ASN A 46 -1.65 -6.87 -7.59
C ASN A 46 -2.62 -5.90 -6.92
N LYS A 47 -2.44 -5.63 -5.63
CA LYS A 47 -3.30 -4.69 -4.89
C LYS A 47 -3.11 -3.26 -5.38
N GLY A 48 -1.87 -2.80 -5.59
CA GLY A 48 -1.63 -1.48 -6.18
C GLY A 48 -2.24 -1.34 -7.57
N ALA A 49 -2.12 -2.37 -8.40
CA ALA A 49 -2.70 -2.39 -9.75
C ALA A 49 -4.24 -2.38 -9.72
N GLU A 50 -4.87 -3.12 -8.80
CA GLU A 50 -6.31 -3.06 -8.54
C GLU A 50 -6.74 -1.64 -8.15
N LEU A 51 -6.10 -1.06 -7.12
CA LEU A 51 -6.46 0.23 -6.55
C LEU A 51 -6.26 1.39 -7.53
N SER A 52 -5.21 1.36 -8.35
CA SER A 52 -4.99 2.38 -9.40
C SER A 52 -6.07 2.37 -10.50
N ARG A 53 -6.85 1.29 -10.64
CA ARG A 53 -7.98 1.22 -11.57
C ARG A 53 -9.32 1.55 -10.92
N THR A 54 -9.48 1.30 -9.63
CA THR A 54 -10.78 1.41 -8.94
C THR A 54 -10.98 2.71 -8.17
N ILE A 55 -9.89 3.34 -7.71
CA ILE A 55 -9.96 4.57 -6.90
C ILE A 55 -10.16 5.84 -7.74
N PRO A 56 -9.42 6.07 -8.84
CA PRO A 56 -9.47 7.36 -9.53
C PRO A 56 -10.88 7.70 -10.04
N ASP A 57 -11.17 9.01 -10.14
CA ASP A 57 -12.36 9.48 -10.85
C ASP A 57 -12.32 8.97 -12.30
N PRO A 58 -13.37 8.32 -12.82
CA PRO A 58 -13.43 7.86 -14.20
C PRO A 58 -13.19 8.95 -15.26
N ASN A 59 -13.38 10.22 -14.92
CA ASN A 59 -13.13 11.38 -15.78
C ASN A 59 -11.71 11.95 -15.62
N CYS A 60 -10.90 11.40 -14.71
CA CYS A 60 -9.51 11.79 -14.51
C CYS A 60 -8.58 10.90 -15.35
N ASN A 61 -7.74 11.53 -16.17
CA ASN A 61 -6.75 10.85 -17.01
C ASN A 61 -5.31 10.94 -16.45
N VAL A 62 -5.13 11.50 -15.26
CA VAL A 62 -3.83 11.65 -14.58
C VAL A 62 -3.92 11.05 -13.19
N ILE A 63 -2.89 10.29 -12.80
CA ILE A 63 -2.75 9.75 -11.44
C ILE A 63 -1.39 10.22 -10.90
N GLY A 64 -1.41 10.90 -9.76
CA GLY A 64 -0.21 11.26 -9.01
C GLY A 64 0.05 10.24 -7.91
N PHE A 65 1.30 9.80 -7.77
CA PHE A 65 1.72 8.87 -6.71
C PHE A 65 2.52 9.60 -5.65
N GLY A 66 2.31 9.22 -4.39
CA GLY A 66 3.09 9.67 -3.24
C GLY A 66 3.29 8.50 -2.28
N GLU A 67 4.40 8.53 -1.55
CA GLU A 67 4.75 7.50 -0.56
C GLU A 67 5.09 8.15 0.78
N TYR A 68 4.89 7.39 1.84
CA TYR A 68 5.34 7.75 3.18
C TYR A 68 5.78 6.49 3.89
N GLY A 69 7.03 6.48 4.34
CA GLY A 69 7.62 5.41 5.14
C GLY A 69 8.52 5.97 6.23
N ASN A 70 8.53 5.30 7.37
CA ASN A 70 9.49 5.54 8.44
C ASN A 70 10.43 4.34 8.59
N TRP A 71 11.63 4.62 9.08
CA TRP A 71 12.68 3.63 9.38
C TRP A 71 12.36 2.78 10.60
#